data_AF-A0A935C415-F1
#
_entry.id   AF-A0A935C415-F1
#
_cell.length_a   1.000
_cell.length_b   1.000
_cell.length_c   1.000
_cell.angle_alpha   90.00
_cell.angle_beta   90.00
_cell.angle_gamma   90.00
#
_symmetry.space_group_name_H-M   'P 1'
#
loop_
_entity.id
_entity.type
_entity.pdbx_description
1 polymer ?
#
loop_
_entity_poly.entity_id
_entity_poly.type
_entity_poly.pdbx_seq_one_letter_code
_entity_poly.pdbx_strand_id
1 'polypeptide(L)'
;MHSSSNGLLITTASGTRIAGLDHARSRTPFITPERGSPFGVPSRLRKETLMKVQVRVNERGALRNGRFAFTNKLTLVSELLQNARRAGATHVSIQHDATARRLTVIDDGCGIDDFQRLLTFNESGWDEDTIRTEHAFGLGFSKCLYAASRVTVTSRGQRLAFQCDDALDQAELDVEPAADADPGLTRVELEGADLPQLDQLIDRITRGFPLPVVYNGVQQARGHSLTTMPFTATDIGQVHLWGTDSGEPATASALYLQGLPVGSPERHLHWEHQKVDVIHLDSALFMARMPDRTELIDAEEQGKRIDDAVRQLWRTILEERKHQLPPAEFVERYYGIARRHNLLEVFDDVPVVPRQACSVVFDYPTTADEQERYMQSPDSQPTREEVESGAIRLAAFSPYRKDESHATLMYARAAGLTLVHTYLLGPEHWVTRNLRDLDEEDIEVVAVGPGAEERLDGIFICEQVKLCERIEIRHGSDVVTISDDALFHDEAILVPAGCTGGDAVKQVSAYTGEYDHFDDTACDEDMRRLDRLVRTLRCPDPASMLRCLLQELPLNDHAALFGRTFRVALGASADEASVDLVS
;
A
#
# COMPACT_ATOMS: atom_id res chain seq x y z
N MET A 1 -11.82 15.21 6.10
CA MET A 1 -12.91 15.78 5.25
C MET A 1 -12.49 15.61 3.79
N HIS A 2 -13.18 15.00 2.82
CA HIS A 2 -14.59 14.68 2.59
C HIS A 2 -14.82 13.16 2.49
N SER A 3 -15.80 12.67 3.26
CA SER A 3 -16.46 11.39 3.09
C SER A 3 -17.64 11.52 2.13
N SER A 4 -17.87 10.53 1.28
CA SER A 4 -19.18 10.29 0.66
C SER A 4 -19.41 8.79 0.56
N SER A 5 -20.20 8.30 1.52
CA SER A 5 -20.68 6.95 1.68
C SER A 5 -21.82 6.66 0.69
N ASN A 6 -21.87 5.45 0.14
CA ASN A 6 -23.13 4.81 -0.23
C ASN A 6 -22.97 3.29 -0.11
N GLY A 7 -23.57 2.74 0.94
CA GLY A 7 -23.66 1.32 1.18
C GLY A 7 -24.79 0.67 0.40
N LEU A 8 -24.62 -0.61 0.07
CA LEU A 8 -25.75 -1.49 -0.23
C LEU A 8 -25.55 -2.81 0.53
N LEU A 9 -26.52 -3.10 1.38
CA LEU A 9 -26.60 -4.27 2.25
C LEU A 9 -26.72 -5.57 1.46
N ILE A 10 -25.97 -6.56 1.91
CA ILE A 10 -26.16 -7.99 1.67
C ILE A 10 -27.20 -8.50 2.65
N THR A 11 -28.22 -9.22 2.17
CA THR A 11 -28.91 -10.24 2.98
C THR A 11 -29.14 -11.51 2.16
N THR A 12 -28.96 -12.61 2.88
CA THR A 12 -28.82 -14.02 2.52
C THR A 12 -30.13 -14.73 2.17
N ALA A 13 -30.10 -15.81 1.37
CA ALA A 13 -30.65 -17.12 1.79
C ALA A 13 -30.38 -18.24 0.76
N SER A 14 -29.82 -19.32 1.32
CA SER A 14 -29.60 -20.68 0.85
C SER A 14 -30.87 -21.44 0.42
N GLY A 15 -30.70 -22.45 -0.46
CA GLY A 15 -31.55 -23.66 -0.38
C GLY A 15 -31.85 -24.46 -1.66
N THR A 16 -31.00 -25.46 -1.93
CA THR A 16 -31.38 -26.84 -2.32
C THR A 16 -31.61 -27.20 -3.80
N ARG A 17 -30.85 -28.25 -4.19
CA ARG A 17 -30.82 -29.09 -5.42
C ARG A 17 -32.19 -29.57 -5.90
N ILE A 18 -32.36 -29.75 -7.23
CA ILE A 18 -33.13 -30.88 -7.80
C ILE A 18 -32.46 -31.40 -9.09
N ALA A 19 -32.30 -32.72 -9.15
CA ALA A 19 -31.80 -33.53 -10.25
C ALA A 19 -32.87 -33.79 -11.33
N GLY A 20 -32.43 -34.15 -12.54
CA GLY A 20 -33.30 -34.41 -13.68
C GLY A 20 -34.16 -35.67 -13.59
N LEU A 21 -35.09 -35.81 -14.54
CA LEU A 21 -35.45 -37.07 -15.22
C LEU A 21 -36.67 -36.87 -16.16
N ASP A 22 -36.48 -37.37 -17.38
CA ASP A 22 -37.40 -38.10 -18.25
C ASP A 22 -38.90 -37.72 -18.38
N HIS A 23 -39.27 -37.41 -19.63
CA HIS A 23 -40.63 -37.39 -20.12
C HIS A 23 -41.07 -38.75 -20.66
N ALA A 24 -42.01 -39.40 -19.96
CA ALA A 24 -42.86 -40.46 -20.49
C ALA A 24 -44.35 -40.04 -20.45
N ARG A 25 -44.97 -40.14 -21.64
CA ARG A 25 -46.39 -40.28 -22.00
C ARG A 25 -47.44 -40.33 -20.86
N SER A 26 -48.53 -39.58 -20.99
CA SER A 26 -49.89 -40.17 -21.15
C SER A 26 -51.02 -39.16 -21.41
N ARG A 27 -51.88 -39.56 -22.36
CA ARG A 27 -53.36 -39.50 -22.42
C ARG A 27 -54.10 -38.15 -22.35
N THR A 28 -54.59 -37.73 -23.52
CA THR A 28 -55.86 -37.00 -23.72
C THR A 28 -57.07 -37.95 -23.65
N PRO A 29 -58.25 -37.50 -23.19
CA PRO A 29 -59.50 -38.23 -23.31
C PRO A 29 -60.35 -37.79 -24.53
N PHE A 30 -61.14 -38.74 -24.98
CA PHE A 30 -62.13 -38.70 -26.07
C PHE A 30 -63.32 -37.79 -25.79
N ILE A 31 -63.80 -37.07 -26.82
CA ILE A 31 -65.23 -36.77 -27.05
C ILE A 31 -65.53 -36.95 -28.56
N THR A 32 -66.56 -37.73 -28.86
CA THR A 32 -67.10 -38.12 -30.18
C THR A 32 -68.16 -37.13 -30.73
N PRO A 33 -68.60 -37.25 -32.00
CA PRO A 33 -68.90 -36.12 -32.89
C PRO A 33 -70.39 -35.92 -33.21
N GLU A 34 -70.73 -34.75 -33.78
CA GLU A 34 -71.96 -34.55 -34.56
C GLU A 34 -71.72 -33.81 -35.89
N ARG A 35 -72.58 -34.12 -36.86
CA ARG A 35 -72.50 -33.89 -38.31
C ARG A 35 -73.01 -32.50 -38.74
N GLY A 36 -72.53 -32.01 -39.90
CA GLY A 36 -73.26 -31.02 -40.72
C GLY A 36 -72.40 -30.27 -41.76
N SER A 37 -72.66 -30.51 -43.05
CA SER A 37 -72.05 -29.91 -44.26
C SER A 37 -72.38 -28.39 -44.47
N PRO A 38 -72.09 -27.78 -45.65
CA PRO A 38 -70.82 -27.41 -46.29
C PRO A 38 -70.75 -25.88 -46.56
N PHE A 39 -69.82 -25.43 -47.40
CA PHE A 39 -69.60 -24.07 -47.96
C PHE A 39 -68.44 -23.26 -47.37
N GLY A 40 -67.53 -22.89 -48.28
CA GLY A 40 -66.18 -22.43 -47.98
C GLY A 40 -66.02 -20.92 -47.79
N VAL A 41 -64.91 -20.59 -47.14
CA VAL A 41 -64.19 -19.32 -47.22
C VAL A 41 -62.69 -19.69 -47.15
N PRO A 42 -61.81 -19.14 -48.00
CA PRO A 42 -60.41 -19.57 -48.05
C PRO A 42 -59.64 -19.04 -46.83
N SER A 43 -59.16 -19.95 -45.99
CA SER A 43 -58.21 -19.62 -44.92
C SER A 43 -56.85 -19.26 -45.54
N ARG A 44 -56.46 -17.98 -45.46
CA ARG A 44 -55.06 -17.58 -45.58
C ARG A 44 -54.28 -18.23 -44.44
N LEU A 45 -53.68 -19.38 -44.69
CA LEU A 45 -52.60 -19.93 -43.87
C LEU A 45 -51.42 -18.94 -43.96
N ARG A 46 -51.32 -18.01 -43.00
CA ARG A 46 -50.03 -17.38 -42.69
C ARG A 46 -49.14 -18.50 -42.16
N LYS A 47 -48.26 -19.03 -43.03
CA LYS A 47 -47.03 -19.68 -42.56
C LYS A 47 -46.31 -18.64 -41.72
N GLU A 48 -46.30 -18.80 -40.40
CA GLU A 48 -45.33 -18.11 -39.56
C GLU A 48 -43.95 -18.61 -39.95
N THR A 49 -43.26 -17.80 -40.77
CA THR A 49 -41.88 -18.07 -41.15
C THR A 49 -41.02 -17.90 -39.91
N LEU A 50 -40.66 -19.01 -39.26
CA LEU A 50 -39.64 -19.00 -38.20
C LEU A 50 -38.33 -18.48 -38.78
N MET A 51 -37.97 -17.25 -38.39
CA MET A 51 -36.70 -16.64 -38.79
C MET A 51 -35.58 -17.29 -37.96
N LYS A 52 -34.71 -18.02 -38.64
CA LYS A 52 -33.45 -18.51 -38.05
C LYS A 52 -32.36 -17.49 -38.33
N VAL A 53 -31.72 -17.03 -37.27
CA VAL A 53 -30.59 -16.11 -37.32
C VAL A 53 -29.32 -16.88 -36.97
N GLN A 54 -28.22 -16.55 -37.62
CA GLN A 54 -26.89 -17.06 -37.32
C GLN A 54 -25.94 -15.86 -37.22
N VAL A 55 -24.84 -16.01 -36.47
CA VAL A 55 -23.77 -15.02 -36.45
C VAL A 55 -23.20 -14.88 -37.87
N ARG A 56 -23.05 -13.64 -38.34
CA ARG A 56 -22.39 -13.30 -39.60
C ARG A 56 -21.36 -12.21 -39.32
N VAL A 57 -20.18 -12.32 -39.92
CA VAL A 57 -19.11 -11.32 -39.80
C VAL A 57 -19.09 -10.49 -41.08
N ASN A 58 -19.05 -9.16 -40.94
CA ASN A 58 -18.72 -8.27 -42.05
C ASN A 58 -17.19 -8.10 -42.05
N GLU A 59 -16.49 -8.90 -42.86
CA GLU A 59 -15.02 -8.96 -42.90
C GLU A 59 -14.38 -7.58 -43.14
N ARG A 60 -14.84 -6.85 -44.16
CA ARG A 60 -14.36 -5.48 -44.45
C ARG A 60 -14.62 -4.51 -43.30
N GLY A 61 -15.81 -4.59 -42.70
CA GLY A 61 -16.16 -3.79 -41.54
C GLY A 61 -15.30 -4.13 -40.31
N ALA A 62 -15.03 -5.41 -40.08
CA ALA A 62 -14.21 -5.90 -38.98
C ALA A 62 -12.74 -5.47 -39.14
N LEU A 63 -12.18 -5.59 -40.35
CA LEU A 63 -10.82 -5.15 -40.67
C LEU A 63 -10.66 -3.63 -40.50
N ARG A 64 -11.58 -2.81 -41.04
CA ARG A 64 -11.51 -1.35 -40.89
C ARG A 64 -11.70 -0.88 -39.44
N ASN A 65 -12.57 -1.54 -38.69
CA ASN A 65 -12.82 -1.18 -37.29
C ASN A 65 -11.82 -1.80 -36.32
N GLY A 66 -10.93 -2.69 -36.78
CA GLY A 66 -9.87 -3.31 -35.97
C GLY A 66 -8.96 -2.29 -35.29
N ARG A 67 -8.80 -1.08 -35.87
CA ARG A 67 -8.05 0.02 -35.27
C ARG A 67 -8.48 0.39 -33.85
N PHE A 68 -9.77 0.19 -33.51
CA PHE A 68 -10.32 0.53 -32.19
C PHE A 68 -10.00 -0.51 -31.12
N ALA A 69 -9.48 -1.67 -31.50
CA ALA A 69 -8.99 -2.68 -30.56
C ALA A 69 -7.59 -2.35 -30.01
N PHE A 70 -6.88 -1.39 -30.61
CA PHE A 70 -5.56 -0.95 -30.16
C PHE A 70 -5.67 0.36 -29.39
N THR A 71 -5.23 0.32 -28.14
CA THR A 71 -5.37 1.42 -27.18
C THR A 71 -4.13 2.30 -27.15
N ASN A 72 -2.95 1.75 -27.51
CA ASN A 72 -1.68 2.44 -27.41
C ASN A 72 -0.77 2.19 -28.62
N LYS A 73 -0.47 3.26 -29.36
CA LYS A 73 0.42 3.23 -30.55
C LYS A 73 1.84 2.75 -30.24
N LEU A 74 2.32 2.92 -29.01
CA LEU A 74 3.66 2.48 -28.59
C LEU A 74 3.78 0.95 -28.48
N THR A 75 2.67 0.22 -28.38
CA THR A 75 2.67 -1.25 -28.38
C THR A 75 3.11 -1.83 -29.73
N LEU A 76 3.12 -1.03 -30.79
CA LEU A 76 3.68 -1.40 -32.09
C LEU A 76 5.15 -1.85 -31.99
N VAL A 77 5.99 -1.07 -31.27
CA VAL A 77 7.41 -1.39 -31.11
C VAL A 77 7.58 -2.69 -30.33
N SER A 78 6.75 -2.88 -29.31
CA SER A 78 6.66 -4.11 -28.53
C SER A 78 6.32 -5.34 -29.38
N GLU A 79 5.37 -5.23 -30.32
CA GLU A 79 5.04 -6.34 -31.23
C GLU A 79 6.20 -6.68 -32.17
N LEU A 80 6.86 -5.67 -32.76
CA LEU A 80 7.98 -5.90 -33.67
C LEU A 80 9.18 -6.54 -32.95
N LEU A 81 9.44 -6.11 -31.71
CA LEU A 81 10.43 -6.77 -30.84
C LEU A 81 10.06 -8.23 -30.58
N GLN A 82 8.80 -8.53 -30.23
CA GLN A 82 8.35 -9.91 -30.03
C GLN A 82 8.50 -10.76 -31.30
N ASN A 83 8.19 -10.22 -32.47
CA ASN A 83 8.33 -10.93 -33.74
C ASN A 83 9.80 -11.29 -34.02
N ALA A 84 10.72 -10.35 -33.78
CA ALA A 84 12.15 -10.62 -33.88
C ALA A 84 12.60 -11.74 -32.91
N ARG A 85 12.12 -11.71 -31.66
CA ARG A 85 12.39 -12.80 -30.70
C ARG A 85 11.88 -14.15 -31.19
N ARG A 86 10.64 -14.21 -31.67
CA ARG A 86 10.04 -15.44 -32.20
C ARG A 86 10.77 -15.96 -33.43
N ALA A 87 11.34 -15.07 -34.24
CA ALA A 87 12.19 -15.42 -35.37
C ALA A 87 13.55 -16.01 -34.94
N GLY A 88 13.85 -16.07 -33.64
CA GLY A 88 15.13 -16.53 -33.13
C GLY A 88 16.28 -15.55 -33.38
N ALA A 89 15.97 -14.26 -33.54
CA ALA A 89 16.97 -13.21 -33.73
C ALA A 89 17.96 -13.17 -32.54
N THR A 90 19.22 -12.83 -32.81
CA THR A 90 20.24 -12.59 -31.80
C THR A 90 20.36 -11.12 -31.43
N HIS A 91 19.84 -10.22 -32.27
CA HIS A 91 19.88 -8.78 -32.08
C HIS A 91 18.72 -8.08 -32.81
N VAL A 92 18.28 -6.94 -32.28
CA VAL A 92 17.32 -6.06 -32.94
C VAL A 92 17.86 -4.63 -33.03
N SER A 93 17.74 -4.00 -34.19
CA SER A 93 18.03 -2.59 -34.42
C SER A 93 16.74 -1.83 -34.69
N ILE A 94 16.55 -0.71 -34.00
CA ILE A 94 15.40 0.18 -34.15
C ILE A 94 15.94 1.54 -34.56
N GLN A 95 15.42 2.08 -35.66
CA GLN A 95 15.70 3.42 -36.13
C GLN A 95 14.40 4.21 -36.18
N HIS A 96 14.38 5.37 -35.55
CA HIS A 96 13.19 6.21 -35.49
C HIS A 96 13.56 7.65 -35.85
N ASP A 97 12.93 8.16 -36.90
CA ASP A 97 12.96 9.56 -37.30
C ASP A 97 11.58 10.18 -37.05
N ALA A 98 11.46 10.90 -35.93
CA ALA A 98 10.23 11.57 -35.54
C ALA A 98 9.81 12.68 -36.52
N THR A 99 10.77 13.31 -37.21
CA THR A 99 10.50 14.40 -38.16
C THR A 99 9.93 13.83 -39.45
N ALA A 100 10.56 12.77 -39.98
CA ALA A 100 10.08 12.07 -41.17
C ALA A 100 8.91 11.11 -40.88
N ARG A 101 8.53 10.94 -39.59
CA ARG A 101 7.53 9.97 -39.12
C ARG A 101 7.81 8.57 -39.64
N ARG A 102 9.07 8.14 -39.49
CA ARG A 102 9.57 6.85 -39.99
C ARG A 102 10.09 6.00 -38.85
N LEU A 103 9.63 4.76 -38.78
CA LEU A 103 10.18 3.73 -37.90
C LEU A 103 10.71 2.57 -38.76
N THR A 104 11.93 2.15 -38.50
CA THR A 104 12.55 0.97 -39.11
C THR A 104 12.99 0.01 -38.01
N VAL A 105 12.52 -1.23 -38.07
CA VAL A 105 12.96 -2.31 -37.18
C VAL A 105 13.67 -3.38 -38.02
N ILE A 106 14.86 -3.77 -37.60
CA ILE A 106 15.72 -4.73 -38.29
C ILE A 106 16.11 -5.83 -37.31
N ASP A 107 15.92 -7.08 -37.69
CA ASP A 107 16.37 -8.25 -36.94
C ASP A 107 17.12 -9.23 -37.83
N ASP A 108 17.95 -10.07 -37.20
CA ASP A 108 18.74 -11.14 -37.81
C ASP A 108 18.11 -12.52 -37.58
N GLY A 109 16.79 -12.58 -37.40
CA GLY A 109 16.06 -13.82 -37.22
C GLY A 109 15.94 -14.64 -38.51
N CYS A 110 15.17 -15.73 -38.44
CA CYS A 110 15.05 -16.68 -39.54
C CYS A 110 14.50 -16.08 -40.84
N GLY A 111 13.76 -14.97 -40.78
CA GLY A 111 13.11 -14.33 -41.92
C GLY A 111 11.71 -14.85 -42.23
N ILE A 112 11.11 -14.30 -43.29
CA ILE A 112 9.72 -14.54 -43.70
C ILE A 112 9.73 -15.22 -45.07
N ASP A 113 9.22 -16.46 -45.15
CA ASP A 113 9.06 -17.18 -46.43
C ASP A 113 7.76 -16.80 -47.14
N ASP A 114 6.67 -16.71 -46.38
CA ASP A 114 5.34 -16.45 -46.89
C ASP A 114 4.83 -15.12 -46.36
N PHE A 115 4.93 -14.08 -47.20
CA PHE A 115 4.50 -12.73 -46.88
C PHE A 115 2.98 -12.62 -46.65
N GLN A 116 2.18 -13.56 -47.16
CA GLN A 116 0.73 -13.59 -46.91
C GLN A 116 0.43 -13.75 -45.42
N ARG A 117 1.29 -14.44 -44.67
CA ARG A 117 1.14 -14.64 -43.22
C ARG A 117 1.18 -13.34 -42.42
N LEU A 118 1.81 -12.28 -42.94
CA LEU A 118 1.81 -10.96 -42.30
C LEU A 118 0.43 -10.30 -42.33
N LEU A 119 -0.33 -10.57 -43.39
CA LEU A 119 -1.62 -9.91 -43.68
C LEU A 119 -2.82 -10.83 -43.43
N THR A 120 -2.59 -12.03 -42.90
CA THR A 120 -3.66 -12.97 -42.59
C THR A 120 -4.04 -12.85 -41.11
N PHE A 121 -5.21 -12.26 -40.86
CA PHE A 121 -5.68 -11.99 -39.51
C PHE A 121 -6.14 -13.28 -38.83
N ASN A 122 -5.76 -13.45 -37.56
CA ASN A 122 -6.10 -14.63 -36.75
C ASN A 122 -5.48 -15.96 -37.21
N GLU A 123 -4.47 -15.91 -38.08
CA GLU A 123 -3.70 -17.07 -38.50
C GLU A 123 -2.21 -16.84 -38.19
N SER A 124 -1.60 -17.76 -37.45
CA SER A 124 -0.20 -17.62 -37.04
C SER A 124 0.74 -18.27 -38.05
N GLY A 125 1.83 -17.58 -38.36
CA GLY A 125 2.93 -18.16 -39.13
C GLY A 125 3.94 -18.96 -38.33
N TRP A 126 3.78 -19.06 -37.01
CA TRP A 126 4.73 -19.69 -36.08
C TRP A 126 4.42 -21.17 -35.85
N ASP A 127 5.37 -21.91 -35.28
CA ASP A 127 5.18 -23.31 -34.91
C ASP A 127 4.14 -23.48 -33.77
N GLU A 128 3.59 -24.69 -33.63
CA GLU A 128 2.53 -25.01 -32.68
C GLU A 128 2.93 -24.74 -31.22
N ASP A 129 4.20 -24.93 -30.86
CA ASP A 129 4.70 -24.69 -29.50
C ASP A 129 4.77 -23.20 -29.19
N THR A 130 5.22 -22.37 -30.15
CA THR A 130 5.21 -20.90 -30.03
C THR A 130 3.79 -20.35 -29.96
N ILE A 131 2.85 -20.88 -30.76
CA ILE A 131 1.43 -20.47 -30.69
C ILE A 131 0.85 -20.78 -29.31
N ARG A 132 1.12 -21.97 -28.78
CA ARG A 132 0.58 -22.44 -27.50
C ARG A 132 1.16 -21.68 -26.31
N THR A 133 2.47 -21.45 -26.29
CA THR A 133 3.18 -20.88 -25.14
C THR A 133 3.30 -19.36 -25.14
N GLU A 134 3.19 -18.73 -26.32
CA GLU A 134 3.31 -17.27 -26.44
C GLU A 134 2.05 -16.58 -26.99
N HIS A 135 0.98 -17.35 -27.27
CA HIS A 135 -0.30 -16.87 -27.76
C HIS A 135 -0.17 -16.04 -29.05
N ALA A 136 0.72 -16.44 -29.96
CA ALA A 136 1.06 -15.72 -31.18
C ALA A 136 -0.03 -15.86 -32.27
N PHE A 137 -1.27 -15.44 -32.01
CA PHE A 137 -2.44 -15.68 -32.87
C PHE A 137 -2.54 -14.81 -34.14
N GLY A 138 -1.43 -14.30 -34.69
CA GLY A 138 -1.47 -13.59 -35.99
C GLY A 138 -2.08 -12.18 -36.00
N LEU A 139 -2.25 -11.55 -34.84
CA LEU A 139 -2.79 -10.18 -34.73
C LEU A 139 -1.71 -9.10 -34.59
N GLY A 140 -0.47 -9.46 -34.24
CA GLY A 140 0.59 -8.49 -33.88
C GLY A 140 1.00 -7.58 -35.03
N PHE A 141 1.27 -8.14 -36.22
CA PHE A 141 1.68 -7.35 -37.39
C PHE A 141 0.57 -6.40 -37.90
N SER A 142 -0.70 -6.74 -37.68
CA SER A 142 -1.82 -5.88 -38.10
C SER A 142 -1.76 -4.48 -37.47
N LYS A 143 -1.09 -4.30 -36.32
CA LYS A 143 -0.83 -2.97 -35.73
C LYS A 143 -0.12 -2.04 -36.69
N CYS A 144 0.78 -2.56 -37.55
CA CYS A 144 1.46 -1.77 -38.56
C CYS A 144 0.48 -1.12 -39.55
N LEU A 145 -0.59 -1.83 -39.92
CA LEU A 145 -1.60 -1.35 -40.86
C LEU A 145 -2.37 -0.13 -40.33
N TYR A 146 -2.55 -0.05 -39.01
CA TYR A 146 -3.30 1.05 -38.39
C TYR A 146 -2.40 2.18 -37.88
N ALA A 147 -1.10 1.93 -37.75
CA ALA A 147 -0.14 2.89 -37.20
C ALA A 147 0.63 3.67 -38.28
N ALA A 148 0.73 3.15 -39.50
CA ALA A 148 1.49 3.73 -40.61
C ALA A 148 0.59 4.06 -41.81
N SER A 149 1.04 4.93 -42.72
CA SER A 149 0.42 5.13 -44.03
C SER A 149 0.96 4.16 -45.08
N ARG A 150 2.24 3.79 -44.98
CA ARG A 150 2.91 2.85 -45.87
C ARG A 150 3.77 1.89 -45.05
N VAL A 151 3.74 0.62 -45.41
CA VAL A 151 4.58 -0.43 -44.83
C VAL A 151 5.46 -1.02 -45.92
N THR A 152 6.73 -1.22 -45.61
CA THR A 152 7.66 -1.98 -46.44
C THR A 152 8.33 -3.06 -45.59
N VAL A 153 8.16 -4.32 -45.97
CA VAL A 153 8.83 -5.46 -45.34
C VAL A 153 9.81 -6.05 -46.33
N THR A 154 11.07 -6.13 -45.96
CA THR A 154 12.13 -6.78 -46.74
C THR A 154 12.68 -7.95 -45.93
N SER A 155 12.67 -9.16 -46.48
CA SER A 155 13.17 -10.36 -45.82
C SER A 155 13.57 -11.40 -46.87
N ARG A 156 14.63 -12.18 -46.63
CA ARG A 156 15.10 -13.26 -47.53
C ARG A 156 15.28 -12.82 -49.00
N GLY A 157 15.69 -11.58 -49.24
CA GLY A 157 15.89 -11.02 -50.58
C GLY A 157 14.58 -10.74 -51.34
N GLN A 158 13.44 -10.69 -50.66
CA GLN A 158 12.15 -10.27 -51.19
C GLN A 158 11.63 -9.04 -50.45
N ARG A 159 10.77 -8.26 -51.11
CA ARG A 159 10.18 -7.03 -50.58
C ARG A 159 8.69 -6.95 -50.89
N LEU A 160 7.91 -6.72 -49.85
CA LEU A 160 6.49 -6.37 -49.92
C LEU A 160 6.33 -4.90 -49.49
N ALA A 161 5.84 -4.04 -50.38
CA ALA A 161 5.65 -2.62 -50.10
C ALA A 161 4.25 -2.16 -50.53
N PHE A 162 3.48 -1.57 -49.62
CA PHE A 162 2.07 -1.22 -49.88
C PHE A 162 1.58 -0.02 -49.07
N GLN A 163 0.52 0.62 -49.54
CA GLN A 163 -0.24 1.58 -48.73
C GLN A 163 -1.18 0.81 -47.81
N CYS A 164 -1.27 1.24 -46.54
CA CYS A 164 -2.09 0.53 -45.55
C CYS A 164 -3.58 0.49 -45.93
N ASP A 165 -4.10 1.57 -46.54
CA ASP A 165 -5.48 1.63 -47.00
C ASP A 165 -5.77 0.58 -48.09
N ASP A 166 -4.82 0.33 -49.00
CA ASP A 166 -4.96 -0.70 -50.04
C ASP A 166 -5.05 -2.10 -49.40
N ALA A 167 -4.21 -2.39 -48.42
CA ALA A 167 -4.25 -3.65 -47.67
C ALA A 167 -5.56 -3.81 -46.89
N LEU A 168 -6.06 -2.74 -46.25
CA LEU A 168 -7.32 -2.74 -45.49
C LEU A 168 -8.56 -2.86 -46.39
N ASP A 169 -8.47 -2.37 -47.63
CA ASP A 169 -9.50 -2.53 -48.67
C ASP A 169 -9.36 -3.87 -49.42
N GLN A 170 -8.44 -4.74 -48.99
CA GLN A 170 -8.19 -6.09 -49.51
C GLN A 170 -7.73 -6.10 -50.98
N ALA A 171 -6.90 -5.12 -51.38
CA ALA A 171 -6.26 -5.11 -52.68
C ALA A 171 -5.20 -6.23 -52.80
N GLU A 172 -4.94 -6.66 -54.03
CA GLU A 172 -3.80 -7.54 -54.33
C GLU A 172 -2.50 -6.75 -54.21
N LEU A 173 -1.49 -7.32 -53.54
CA LEU A 173 -0.21 -6.68 -53.24
C LEU A 173 0.94 -7.50 -53.81
N ASP A 174 1.88 -6.84 -54.47
CA ASP A 174 3.02 -7.49 -55.13
C ASP A 174 4.20 -7.70 -54.17
N VAL A 175 4.85 -8.86 -54.30
CA VAL A 175 6.14 -9.17 -53.66
C VAL A 175 7.22 -9.18 -54.73
N GLU A 176 8.17 -8.27 -54.62
CA GLU A 176 9.23 -8.07 -55.59
C GLU A 176 10.58 -8.59 -55.08
N PRO A 177 11.50 -9.03 -55.95
CA PRO A 177 12.89 -9.31 -55.56
C PRO A 177 13.61 -8.05 -55.06
N ALA A 178 14.32 -8.17 -53.95
CA ALA A 178 15.13 -7.11 -53.33
C ALA A 178 16.61 -7.49 -53.35
N ALA A 179 17.23 -7.38 -54.52
CA ALA A 179 18.63 -7.75 -54.73
C ALA A 179 19.63 -6.87 -53.97
N ASP A 180 19.20 -5.69 -53.53
CA ASP A 180 19.93 -4.73 -52.70
C ASP A 180 19.90 -5.06 -51.20
N ALA A 181 19.06 -6.00 -50.78
CA ALA A 181 18.85 -6.34 -49.38
C ALA A 181 19.73 -7.51 -48.93
N ASP A 182 20.16 -7.47 -47.67
CA ASP A 182 20.80 -8.61 -47.03
C ASP A 182 19.75 -9.71 -46.77
N PRO A 183 19.89 -10.91 -47.38
CA PRO A 183 18.93 -12.00 -47.17
C PRO A 183 18.94 -12.57 -45.75
N GLY A 184 19.98 -12.29 -44.96
CA GLY A 184 20.07 -12.67 -43.54
C GLY A 184 19.34 -11.72 -42.59
N LEU A 185 18.74 -10.64 -43.08
CA LEU A 185 18.03 -9.66 -42.26
C LEU A 185 16.55 -9.57 -42.64
N THR A 186 15.73 -9.33 -41.64
CA THR A 186 14.35 -8.86 -41.82
C THR A 186 14.27 -7.41 -41.44
N ARG A 187 13.71 -6.59 -42.33
CA ARG A 187 13.53 -5.16 -42.15
C ARG A 187 12.05 -4.79 -42.33
N VAL A 188 11.47 -4.16 -41.32
CA VAL A 188 10.12 -3.58 -41.35
C VAL A 188 10.24 -2.06 -41.27
N GLU A 189 9.86 -1.37 -42.34
CA GLU A 189 9.82 0.09 -42.44
C GLU A 189 8.38 0.58 -42.44
N LEU A 190 8.09 1.54 -41.56
CA LEU A 190 6.78 2.14 -41.37
C LEU A 190 6.90 3.64 -41.61
N GLU A 191 6.22 4.14 -42.64
CA GLU A 191 6.15 5.57 -42.94
C GLU A 191 4.82 6.14 -42.46
N GLY A 192 4.83 7.38 -41.97
CA GLY A 192 3.65 8.03 -41.39
C GLY A 192 3.35 7.59 -39.96
N ALA A 193 4.20 6.76 -39.35
CA ALA A 193 4.08 6.32 -37.97
C ALA A 193 4.29 7.47 -36.98
N ASP A 194 3.26 7.79 -36.20
CA ASP A 194 3.27 8.86 -35.21
C ASP A 194 3.48 8.28 -33.82
N LEU A 195 4.75 8.27 -33.40
CA LEU A 195 5.22 7.73 -32.12
C LEU A 195 5.95 8.84 -31.32
N PRO A 196 5.23 9.88 -30.89
CA PRO A 196 5.83 10.92 -30.07
C PRO A 196 6.39 10.31 -28.79
N GLN A 197 7.52 10.82 -28.30
CA GLN A 197 8.17 10.38 -27.06
C GLN A 197 8.77 8.97 -27.09
N LEU A 198 8.86 8.28 -28.24
CA LEU A 198 9.51 6.97 -28.30
C LEU A 198 10.96 7.02 -27.75
N ASP A 199 11.71 8.09 -28.02
CA ASP A 199 13.05 8.31 -27.47
C ASP A 199 13.10 8.27 -25.94
N GLN A 200 12.04 8.75 -25.27
CA GLN A 200 11.92 8.79 -23.81
C GLN A 200 11.46 7.45 -23.22
N LEU A 201 10.82 6.60 -24.04
CA LEU A 201 10.16 5.38 -23.59
C LEU A 201 10.88 4.10 -24.04
N ILE A 202 11.80 4.17 -25.00
CA ILE A 202 12.48 3.00 -25.54
C ILE A 202 13.26 2.22 -24.49
N ASP A 203 13.92 2.92 -23.56
CA ASP A 203 14.59 2.27 -22.43
C ASP A 203 13.57 1.47 -21.62
N ARG A 204 12.42 2.06 -21.28
CA ARG A 204 11.36 1.39 -20.53
C ARG A 204 10.81 0.16 -21.24
N ILE A 205 10.58 0.26 -22.56
CA ILE A 205 10.05 -0.84 -23.39
C ILE A 205 11.06 -2.01 -23.43
N THR A 206 12.35 -1.69 -23.58
CA THR A 206 13.41 -2.69 -23.79
C THR A 206 14.08 -3.15 -22.49
N ARG A 207 13.76 -2.54 -21.35
CA ARG A 207 14.46 -2.73 -20.07
C ARG A 207 14.53 -4.19 -19.63
N GLY A 208 13.46 -4.95 -19.83
CA GLY A 208 13.39 -6.39 -19.53
C GLY A 208 13.62 -7.30 -20.74
N PHE A 209 13.89 -6.75 -21.92
CA PHE A 209 13.86 -7.52 -23.16
C PHE A 209 15.07 -8.47 -23.28
N PRO A 210 14.87 -9.75 -23.66
CA PRO A 210 15.94 -10.74 -23.60
C PRO A 210 17.00 -10.58 -24.69
N LEU A 211 16.67 -9.97 -25.84
CA LEU A 211 17.64 -9.75 -26.92
C LEU A 211 18.34 -8.39 -26.82
N PRO A 212 19.62 -8.29 -27.21
CA PRO A 212 20.29 -7.02 -27.46
C PRO A 212 19.47 -6.12 -28.39
N VAL A 213 19.23 -4.88 -27.96
CA VAL A 213 18.52 -3.86 -28.75
C VAL A 213 19.43 -2.66 -28.97
N VAL A 214 19.54 -2.20 -30.21
CA VAL A 214 20.19 -0.95 -30.59
C VAL A 214 19.10 0.02 -31.04
N TYR A 215 18.98 1.18 -30.40
CA TYR A 215 18.03 2.22 -30.79
C TYR A 215 18.78 3.45 -31.30
N ASN A 216 18.54 3.87 -32.54
CA ASN A 216 19.20 5.01 -33.18
C ASN A 216 20.74 4.98 -33.03
N GLY A 217 21.33 3.77 -33.15
CA GLY A 217 22.77 3.54 -33.00
C GLY A 217 23.25 3.40 -31.54
N VAL A 218 22.38 3.54 -30.55
CA VAL A 218 22.69 3.45 -29.12
C VAL A 218 22.25 2.09 -28.56
N GLN A 219 23.20 1.33 -28.02
CA GLN A 219 22.92 0.07 -27.31
C GLN A 219 22.04 0.34 -26.08
N GLN A 220 20.91 -0.37 -25.99
CA GLN A 220 20.02 -0.27 -24.83
C GLN A 220 20.59 -1.06 -23.65
N ALA A 221 20.50 -0.50 -22.43
CA ALA A 221 21.10 -1.07 -21.24
C ALA A 221 20.43 -2.38 -20.78
N ARG A 222 19.10 -2.50 -20.99
CA ARG A 222 18.30 -3.67 -20.63
C ARG A 222 18.52 -4.10 -19.17
N GLY A 223 18.48 -3.12 -18.27
CA GLY A 223 18.87 -3.29 -16.88
C GLY A 223 18.09 -4.36 -16.12
N HIS A 224 16.89 -4.74 -16.56
CA HIS A 224 16.05 -5.77 -15.94
C HIS A 224 16.05 -7.09 -16.72
N SER A 225 16.95 -7.28 -17.70
CA SER A 225 17.03 -8.54 -18.44
C SER A 225 17.48 -9.71 -17.56
N LEU A 226 17.12 -10.92 -17.94
CA LEU A 226 17.52 -12.14 -17.22
C LEU A 226 19.04 -12.36 -17.14
N THR A 227 19.84 -11.61 -17.91
CA THR A 227 21.30 -11.71 -17.95
C THR A 227 22.03 -10.63 -17.13
N THR A 228 21.32 -9.62 -16.61
CA THR A 228 21.96 -8.47 -15.94
C THR A 228 22.00 -8.58 -14.42
N MET A 229 21.22 -9.47 -13.81
CA MET A 229 21.14 -9.66 -12.35
C MET A 229 20.74 -11.10 -12.01
N PRO A 230 20.98 -11.57 -10.77
CA PRO A 230 20.59 -12.92 -10.37
C PRO A 230 19.08 -13.05 -10.21
N PHE A 231 18.50 -14.12 -10.75
CA PHE A 231 17.10 -14.48 -10.61
C PHE A 231 16.93 -15.83 -9.93
N THR A 232 15.85 -15.98 -9.17
CA THR A 232 15.40 -17.24 -8.59
C THR A 232 14.21 -17.75 -9.39
N ALA A 233 14.26 -19.02 -9.80
CA ALA A 233 13.12 -19.68 -10.41
C ALA A 233 12.04 -19.95 -9.37
N THR A 234 10.81 -19.57 -9.67
CA THR A 234 9.62 -19.73 -8.83
C THR A 234 8.48 -20.32 -9.67
N ASP A 235 7.35 -20.63 -9.02
CA ASP A 235 6.13 -21.10 -9.67
C ASP A 235 5.41 -20.03 -10.53
N ILE A 236 5.86 -18.78 -10.45
CA ILE A 236 5.36 -17.68 -11.30
C ILE A 236 6.32 -17.30 -12.43
N GLY A 237 7.56 -17.80 -12.42
CA GLY A 237 8.61 -17.42 -13.37
C GLY A 237 9.93 -17.07 -12.68
N GLN A 238 10.68 -16.13 -13.24
CA GLN A 238 11.98 -15.70 -12.71
C GLN A 238 11.83 -14.44 -11.87
N VAL A 239 12.26 -14.49 -10.61
CA VAL A 239 12.10 -13.40 -9.64
C VAL A 239 13.46 -12.95 -9.10
N HIS A 240 13.70 -11.65 -9.17
CA HIS A 240 14.78 -10.97 -8.46
C HIS A 240 14.13 -10.08 -7.39
N LEU A 241 14.54 -10.25 -6.14
CA LEU A 241 14.10 -9.42 -5.03
C LEU A 241 15.23 -8.46 -4.63
N TRP A 242 14.89 -7.20 -4.43
CA TRP A 242 15.82 -6.21 -3.92
C TRP A 242 16.03 -6.40 -2.41
N GLY A 243 17.26 -6.17 -1.94
CA GLY A 243 17.57 -6.11 -0.51
C GLY A 243 17.60 -7.45 0.21
N THR A 244 17.74 -8.57 -0.50
CA THR A 244 17.83 -9.92 0.10
C THR A 244 19.09 -10.14 0.96
N ASP A 245 20.10 -9.28 0.81
CA ASP A 245 21.30 -9.23 1.67
C ASP A 245 21.19 -8.18 2.78
N SER A 246 20.47 -7.08 2.54
CA SER A 246 20.42 -5.90 3.41
C SER A 246 19.15 -5.79 4.26
N GLY A 247 18.10 -6.56 3.95
CA GLY A 247 16.76 -6.41 4.51
C GLY A 247 16.03 -5.12 4.11
N GLU A 248 16.62 -4.32 3.20
CA GLU A 248 15.99 -3.10 2.73
C GLU A 248 14.83 -3.40 1.77
N PRO A 249 13.66 -2.79 1.96
CA PRO A 249 12.54 -3.04 1.08
C PRO A 249 12.72 -2.41 -0.31
N ALA A 250 12.18 -3.08 -1.32
CA ALA A 250 11.96 -2.48 -2.63
C ALA A 250 10.96 -1.31 -2.53
N THR A 251 11.15 -0.31 -3.40
CA THR A 251 10.22 0.83 -3.55
C THR A 251 9.15 0.57 -4.60
N ALA A 252 9.39 -0.39 -5.51
CA ALA A 252 8.47 -0.76 -6.57
C ALA A 252 8.78 -2.19 -7.06
N SER A 253 7.85 -2.75 -7.84
CA SER A 253 8.07 -4.02 -8.55
C SER A 253 7.85 -3.81 -10.05
N ALA A 254 8.72 -4.39 -10.87
CA ALA A 254 8.65 -4.37 -12.32
C ALA A 254 8.24 -5.76 -12.83
N LEU A 255 7.11 -5.82 -13.52
CA LEU A 255 6.53 -7.04 -14.05
C LEU A 255 6.75 -7.12 -15.55
N TYR A 256 7.28 -8.25 -16.01
CA TYR A 256 7.55 -8.53 -17.40
C TYR A 256 6.86 -9.82 -17.83
N LEU A 257 6.26 -9.81 -19.03
CA LEU A 257 5.80 -11.01 -19.71
C LEU A 257 6.54 -11.10 -21.04
N GLN A 258 7.30 -12.18 -21.23
CA GLN A 258 8.16 -12.37 -22.39
C GLN A 258 9.15 -11.19 -22.60
N GLY A 259 9.64 -10.60 -21.51
CA GLY A 259 10.58 -9.48 -21.53
C GLY A 259 9.98 -8.10 -21.85
N LEU A 260 8.65 -7.99 -21.97
CA LEU A 260 7.95 -6.72 -22.11
C LEU A 260 7.17 -6.34 -20.86
N PRO A 261 7.08 -5.05 -20.52
CA PRO A 261 6.39 -4.61 -19.30
C PRO A 261 4.89 -4.89 -19.34
N VAL A 262 4.34 -5.40 -18.24
CA VAL A 262 2.91 -5.67 -18.03
C VAL A 262 2.43 -5.07 -16.70
N GLY A 263 1.21 -4.55 -16.65
CA GLY A 263 0.60 -3.91 -15.47
C GLY A 263 0.33 -2.41 -15.66
N SER A 264 -0.36 -1.79 -14.69
CA SER A 264 -0.78 -0.39 -14.77
C SER A 264 0.42 0.58 -14.95
N PRO A 265 0.35 1.56 -15.87
CA PRO A 265 1.36 2.60 -16.07
C PRO A 265 1.73 3.38 -14.80
N GLU A 266 0.82 3.49 -13.83
CA GLU A 266 1.07 4.15 -12.54
C GLU A 266 2.11 3.42 -11.69
N ARG A 267 2.16 2.08 -11.76
CA ARG A 267 3.22 1.29 -11.12
C ARG A 267 4.59 1.49 -11.80
N HIS A 268 4.59 1.97 -13.05
CA HIS A 268 5.76 2.09 -13.90
C HIS A 268 6.39 3.50 -13.89
N LEU A 269 5.65 4.50 -13.40
CA LEU A 269 6.08 5.90 -13.32
C LEU A 269 7.16 6.14 -12.24
N HIS A 270 7.36 5.19 -11.33
CA HIS A 270 8.32 5.29 -10.23
C HIS A 270 9.58 4.45 -10.42
N TRP A 271 9.84 3.88 -11.61
CA TRP A 271 11.03 3.05 -11.86
C TRP A 271 12.35 3.80 -12.00
N GLU A 272 12.35 5.11 -11.80
CA GLU A 272 13.58 5.89 -11.63
C GLU A 272 14.28 5.59 -10.29
N HIS A 273 13.61 4.89 -9.36
CA HIS A 273 14.20 4.42 -8.12
C HIS A 273 15.04 3.16 -8.34
N GLN A 274 16.24 3.11 -7.76
CA GLN A 274 17.18 1.99 -7.92
C GLN A 274 16.76 0.70 -7.19
N LYS A 275 15.75 0.76 -6.30
CA LYS A 275 15.34 -0.35 -5.43
C LYS A 275 14.07 -1.02 -5.96
N VAL A 276 14.21 -1.98 -6.86
CA VAL A 276 13.08 -2.59 -7.58
C VAL A 276 13.15 -4.10 -7.56
N ASP A 277 12.04 -4.76 -7.23
CA ASP A 277 11.87 -6.20 -7.47
C ASP A 277 11.59 -6.41 -8.97
N VAL A 278 12.29 -7.35 -9.61
CA VAL A 278 12.13 -7.63 -11.05
C VAL A 278 11.55 -9.02 -11.21
N ILE A 279 10.39 -9.11 -11.87
CA ILE A 279 9.63 -10.35 -12.01
C ILE A 279 9.35 -10.59 -13.50
N HIS A 280 9.95 -11.65 -14.05
CA HIS A 280 9.62 -12.17 -15.38
C HIS A 280 8.65 -13.34 -15.24
N LEU A 281 7.40 -13.12 -15.62
CA LEU A 281 6.34 -14.10 -15.55
C LEU A 281 6.52 -15.20 -16.60
N ASP A 282 6.23 -16.44 -16.20
CA ASP A 282 6.17 -17.57 -17.11
C ASP A 282 4.99 -17.43 -18.07
N SER A 283 5.27 -17.35 -19.37
CA SER A 283 4.25 -17.17 -20.40
C SER A 283 3.35 -18.39 -20.60
N ALA A 284 3.72 -19.57 -20.09
CA ALA A 284 2.83 -20.73 -20.06
C ALA A 284 1.77 -20.64 -18.95
N LEU A 285 2.00 -19.80 -17.93
CA LEU A 285 1.14 -19.68 -16.75
C LEU A 285 0.37 -18.36 -16.68
N PHE A 286 0.88 -17.32 -17.35
CA PHE A 286 0.31 -15.99 -17.35
C PHE A 286 -0.03 -15.52 -18.76
N MET A 287 -1.22 -14.95 -18.91
CA MET A 287 -1.71 -14.41 -20.17
C MET A 287 -2.00 -12.93 -20.02
N ALA A 288 -1.58 -12.13 -21.01
CA ALA A 288 -1.96 -10.73 -21.10
C ALA A 288 -3.15 -10.53 -22.05
N ARG A 289 -3.96 -9.51 -21.77
CA ARG A 289 -5.13 -9.14 -22.58
C ARG A 289 -4.68 -8.73 -23.98
N MET A 290 -5.20 -9.45 -24.98
CA MET A 290 -5.00 -9.12 -26.38
C MET A 290 -5.84 -7.89 -26.76
N PRO A 291 -5.41 -7.09 -27.76
CA PRO A 291 -4.20 -7.25 -28.57
C PRO A 291 -2.96 -6.50 -28.05
N ASP A 292 -3.10 -5.62 -27.04
CA ASP A 292 -2.01 -4.75 -26.58
C ASP A 292 -1.04 -5.42 -25.61
N ARG A 293 -1.47 -6.50 -24.93
CA ARG A 293 -0.68 -7.31 -23.98
C ARG A 293 -0.09 -6.50 -22.82
N THR A 294 -0.67 -5.35 -22.50
CA THR A 294 -0.20 -4.43 -21.46
C THR A 294 -0.70 -4.78 -20.06
N GLU A 295 -1.75 -5.60 -19.95
CA GLU A 295 -2.37 -5.97 -18.68
C GLU A 295 -2.64 -7.47 -18.65
N LEU A 296 -2.49 -8.12 -17.48
CA LEU A 296 -2.82 -9.54 -17.32
C LEU A 296 -4.34 -9.77 -17.42
N ILE A 297 -4.73 -10.95 -17.90
CA ILE A 297 -6.10 -11.46 -17.76
C ILE A 297 -6.33 -11.72 -16.26
N ASP A 298 -7.49 -11.33 -15.74
CA ASP A 298 -7.83 -11.42 -14.31
C ASP A 298 -6.76 -10.81 -13.39
N ALA A 299 -6.34 -9.58 -13.74
CA ALA A 299 -5.17 -8.90 -13.15
C ALA A 299 -5.17 -8.85 -11.60
N GLU A 300 -6.33 -8.74 -10.95
CA GLU A 300 -6.43 -8.76 -9.49
C GLU A 300 -6.07 -10.13 -8.90
N GLU A 301 -6.59 -11.21 -9.48
CA GLU A 301 -6.32 -12.58 -9.04
C GLU A 301 -4.86 -12.97 -9.32
N GLN A 302 -4.36 -12.63 -10.51
CA GLN A 302 -2.96 -12.85 -10.84
C GLN A 302 -2.03 -12.00 -9.97
N GLY A 303 -2.44 -10.78 -9.60
CA GLY A 303 -1.74 -9.93 -8.64
C GLY A 303 -1.57 -10.61 -7.28
N LYS A 304 -2.66 -11.16 -6.72
CA LYS A 304 -2.61 -11.93 -5.45
C LYS A 304 -1.67 -13.12 -5.55
N ARG A 305 -1.73 -13.88 -6.65
CA ARG A 305 -0.83 -15.02 -6.89
C ARG A 305 0.63 -14.59 -6.93
N ILE A 306 0.95 -13.47 -7.59
CA ILE A 306 2.31 -12.93 -7.66
C ILE A 306 2.78 -12.47 -6.28
N ASP A 307 1.96 -11.72 -5.55
CA ASP A 307 2.27 -11.24 -4.20
C ASP A 307 2.52 -12.42 -3.24
N ASP A 308 1.73 -13.49 -3.36
CA ASP A 308 1.90 -14.72 -2.59
C ASP A 308 3.23 -15.42 -2.90
N ALA A 309 3.59 -15.56 -4.18
CA ALA A 309 4.86 -16.17 -4.58
C ALA A 309 6.07 -15.34 -4.11
N VAL A 310 6.01 -14.01 -4.22
CA VAL A 310 7.04 -13.10 -3.68
C VAL A 310 7.16 -13.24 -2.17
N ARG A 311 6.03 -13.31 -1.45
CA ARG A 311 6.01 -13.56 0.00
C ARG A 311 6.66 -14.91 0.35
N GLN A 312 6.39 -15.98 -0.38
CA GLN A 312 7.02 -17.29 -0.12
C GLN A 312 8.52 -17.29 -0.41
N LEU A 313 8.96 -16.57 -1.44
CA LEU A 313 10.39 -16.41 -1.72
C LEU A 313 11.08 -15.63 -0.58
N TRP A 314 10.49 -14.53 -0.11
CA TRP A 314 10.98 -13.83 1.07
C TRP A 314 11.01 -14.72 2.31
N ARG A 315 9.97 -15.54 2.55
CA ARG A 315 9.96 -16.50 3.66
C ARG A 315 11.18 -17.42 3.61
N THR A 316 11.46 -18.00 2.45
CA THR A 316 12.61 -18.91 2.25
C THR A 316 13.92 -18.19 2.54
N ILE A 317 14.08 -16.96 2.06
CA ILE A 317 15.26 -16.13 2.32
C ILE A 317 15.39 -15.82 3.82
N LEU A 318 14.31 -15.42 4.49
CA LEU A 318 14.32 -15.12 5.91
C LEU A 318 14.68 -16.35 6.75
N GLU A 319 14.14 -17.52 6.42
CA GLU A 319 14.50 -18.78 7.06
C GLU A 319 15.98 -19.10 6.85
N GLU A 320 16.53 -18.91 5.65
CA GLU A 320 17.97 -19.09 5.40
C GLU A 320 18.82 -18.12 6.22
N ARG A 321 18.50 -16.82 6.19
CA ARG A 321 19.25 -15.76 6.90
C ARG A 321 19.21 -15.93 8.41
N LYS A 322 18.10 -16.39 8.97
CA LYS A 322 17.96 -16.72 10.39
C LYS A 322 18.97 -17.76 10.86
N HIS A 323 19.33 -18.74 10.01
CA HIS A 323 20.34 -19.74 10.35
C HIS A 323 21.78 -19.24 10.15
N GLN A 324 21.99 -18.21 9.33
CA GLN A 324 23.32 -17.69 8.97
C GLN A 324 23.78 -16.55 9.89
N LEU A 325 22.85 -15.77 10.45
CA LEU A 325 23.14 -14.56 11.20
C LEU A 325 22.89 -14.72 12.70
N PRO A 326 23.62 -13.98 13.56
CA PRO A 326 23.27 -13.86 14.98
C PRO A 326 21.83 -13.33 15.15
N PRO A 327 21.08 -13.77 16.17
CA PRO A 327 19.68 -13.39 16.38
C PRO A 327 19.41 -11.88 16.33
N ALA A 328 20.20 -11.07 17.04
CA ALA A 328 20.01 -9.62 17.09
C ALA A 328 20.29 -8.92 15.74
N GLU A 329 21.31 -9.40 15.00
CA GLU A 329 21.61 -8.89 13.65
C GLU A 329 20.49 -9.26 12.66
N PHE A 330 19.98 -10.49 12.76
CA PHE A 330 18.85 -10.95 11.94
C PHE A 330 17.60 -10.10 12.18
N VAL A 331 17.23 -9.87 13.46
CA VAL A 331 16.10 -9.02 13.84
C VAL A 331 16.28 -7.59 13.34
N GLU A 332 17.43 -6.97 13.60
CA GLU A 332 17.65 -5.57 13.20
C GLU A 332 17.55 -5.38 11.69
N ARG A 333 18.09 -6.35 10.93
CA ARG A 333 18.16 -6.28 9.47
C ARG A 333 16.84 -6.61 8.81
N TYR A 334 16.14 -7.66 9.24
CA TYR A 334 15.06 -8.27 8.45
C TYR A 334 13.65 -8.11 9.06
N TYR A 335 13.52 -7.62 10.28
CA TYR A 335 12.19 -7.46 10.88
C TYR A 335 11.28 -6.52 10.06
N GLY A 336 11.84 -5.44 9.51
CA GLY A 336 11.07 -4.48 8.70
C GLY A 336 10.47 -5.09 7.43
N ILE A 337 11.25 -5.91 6.71
CA ILE A 337 10.76 -6.57 5.49
C ILE A 337 9.76 -7.69 5.83
N ALA A 338 10.00 -8.42 6.93
CA ALA A 338 9.07 -9.45 7.40
C ALA A 338 7.71 -8.86 7.78
N ARG A 339 7.69 -7.71 8.46
CA ARG A 339 6.46 -6.98 8.78
C ARG A 339 5.71 -6.58 7.51
N ARG A 340 6.40 -6.04 6.50
CA ARG A 340 5.78 -5.63 5.23
C ARG A 340 5.13 -6.80 4.48
N HIS A 341 5.73 -7.99 4.52
CA HIS A 341 5.22 -9.19 3.85
C HIS A 341 4.32 -10.07 4.73
N ASN A 342 4.02 -9.64 5.97
CA ASN A 342 3.24 -10.42 6.94
C ASN A 342 3.86 -11.81 7.18
N LEU A 343 5.15 -11.82 7.52
CA LEU A 343 5.99 -13.00 7.78
C LEU A 343 6.62 -12.95 9.19
N LEU A 344 5.93 -12.32 10.15
CA LEU A 344 6.43 -12.15 11.50
C LEU A 344 6.63 -13.48 12.24
N GLU A 345 5.91 -14.53 11.84
CA GLU A 345 6.03 -15.88 12.40
C GLU A 345 7.43 -16.49 12.24
N VAL A 346 8.24 -16.02 11.29
CA VAL A 346 9.63 -16.48 11.13
C VAL A 346 10.49 -16.13 12.37
N PHE A 347 10.06 -15.13 13.13
CA PHE A 347 10.76 -14.61 14.30
C PHE A 347 10.29 -15.27 15.62
N ASP A 348 9.29 -16.14 15.58
CA ASP A 348 8.61 -16.62 16.80
C ASP A 348 9.54 -17.32 17.81
N ASP A 349 10.57 -18.00 17.33
CA ASP A 349 11.58 -18.73 18.10
C ASP A 349 12.94 -18.01 18.17
N VAL A 350 13.06 -16.81 17.59
CA VAL A 350 14.30 -16.02 17.65
C VAL A 350 14.41 -15.40 19.04
N PRO A 351 15.48 -15.65 19.83
CA PRO A 351 15.58 -15.29 21.25
C PRO A 351 15.82 -13.80 21.51
N VAL A 352 15.25 -12.93 20.69
CA VAL A 352 15.38 -11.47 20.73
C VAL A 352 14.06 -10.86 20.29
N VAL A 353 13.57 -9.87 21.02
CA VAL A 353 12.36 -9.11 20.66
C VAL A 353 12.75 -7.92 19.78
N PRO A 354 12.09 -7.70 18.63
CA PRO A 354 12.32 -6.51 17.81
C PRO A 354 12.05 -5.23 18.58
N ARG A 355 13.01 -4.29 18.59
CA ARG A 355 12.84 -2.99 19.29
C ARG A 355 11.64 -2.20 18.77
N GLN A 356 11.30 -2.34 17.50
CA GLN A 356 10.14 -1.69 16.87
C GLN A 356 8.80 -2.30 17.29
N ALA A 357 8.80 -3.48 17.93
CA ALA A 357 7.63 -4.07 18.59
C ALA A 357 7.56 -3.69 20.08
N CYS A 358 8.50 -2.88 20.56
CA CYS A 358 8.59 -2.45 21.94
C CYS A 358 8.56 -0.93 22.06
N SER A 359 8.10 -0.46 23.21
CA SER A 359 8.10 0.95 23.58
C SER A 359 8.44 1.12 25.05
N VAL A 360 9.11 2.22 25.39
CA VAL A 360 9.38 2.66 26.75
C VAL A 360 8.75 4.04 26.92
N VAL A 361 8.01 4.21 28.01
CA VAL A 361 7.44 5.50 28.40
C VAL A 361 8.54 6.28 29.13
N PHE A 362 9.12 7.29 28.48
CA PHE A 362 10.23 8.07 29.05
C PHE A 362 9.79 9.45 29.55
N ASP A 363 8.73 10.01 28.96
CA ASP A 363 8.15 11.30 29.34
C ASP A 363 6.72 11.14 29.90
N TYR A 364 6.11 12.25 30.30
CA TYR A 364 4.75 12.31 30.83
C TYR A 364 3.71 11.93 29.75
N PRO A 365 2.87 10.89 29.95
CA PRO A 365 1.81 10.51 29.02
C PRO A 365 0.74 11.61 28.91
N THR A 366 0.36 11.97 27.68
CA THR A 366 -0.64 13.03 27.42
C THR A 366 -1.57 12.69 26.27
N THR A 367 -2.79 13.23 26.32
CA THR A 367 -3.77 13.27 25.22
C THR A 367 -3.46 14.40 24.23
N ALA A 368 -2.79 15.46 24.70
CA ALA A 368 -2.39 16.62 23.90
C ALA A 368 -1.39 16.32 22.77
N ASP A 369 -0.65 15.21 22.86
CA ASP A 369 0.36 14.85 21.86
C ASP A 369 -0.09 13.67 21.00
N GLU A 370 -0.69 13.97 19.85
CA GLU A 370 -1.13 12.96 18.87
C GLU A 370 0.02 12.09 18.32
N GLN A 371 1.27 12.54 18.45
CA GLN A 371 2.45 11.80 18.01
C GLN A 371 3.00 10.85 19.07
N GLU A 372 2.40 10.81 20.27
CA GLU A 372 2.81 9.95 21.38
C GLU A 372 4.31 10.05 21.71
N ARG A 373 4.91 11.26 21.62
CA ARG A 373 6.36 11.46 21.76
C ARG A 373 6.90 11.14 23.14
N TYR A 374 6.03 10.89 24.12
CA TYR A 374 6.38 10.37 25.44
C TYR A 374 6.80 8.89 25.43
N MET A 375 6.61 8.20 24.30
CA MET A 375 7.05 6.83 24.06
C MET A 375 8.09 6.75 22.94
N GLN A 376 9.04 5.83 23.08
CA GLN A 376 10.00 5.49 22.02
C GLN A 376 10.40 4.02 22.10
N SER A 377 10.93 3.48 20.99
CA SER A 377 11.54 2.16 21.01
C SER A 377 12.76 2.14 21.95
N PRO A 378 13.03 1.02 22.65
CA PRO A 378 14.21 0.90 23.50
C PRO A 378 15.51 1.02 22.68
N ASP A 379 16.57 1.49 23.35
CA ASP A 379 17.90 1.67 22.75
C ASP A 379 18.51 0.36 22.21
N SER A 380 18.14 -0.76 22.84
CA SER A 380 18.60 -2.10 22.49
C SER A 380 17.43 -3.08 22.44
N GLN A 381 17.65 -4.18 21.72
CA GLN A 381 16.65 -5.23 21.56
C GLN A 381 16.60 -6.10 22.82
N PRO A 382 15.43 -6.28 23.48
CA PRO A 382 15.32 -7.18 24.63
C PRO A 382 15.66 -8.62 24.25
N THR A 383 16.63 -9.22 24.92
CA THR A 383 17.01 -10.62 24.71
C THR A 383 16.25 -11.56 25.65
N ARG A 384 16.10 -12.81 25.23
CA ARG A 384 15.48 -13.84 26.07
C ARG A 384 16.17 -14.03 27.42
N GLU A 385 17.50 -13.93 27.44
CA GLU A 385 18.30 -14.04 28.67
C GLU A 385 18.01 -12.89 29.65
N GLU A 386 17.92 -11.65 29.16
CA GLU A 386 17.58 -10.48 30.00
C GLU A 386 16.16 -10.57 30.58
N VAL A 387 15.23 -11.11 29.79
CA VAL A 387 13.84 -11.31 30.23
C VAL A 387 13.75 -12.44 31.26
N GLU A 388 14.39 -13.59 31.01
CA GLU A 388 14.34 -14.75 31.91
C GLU A 388 15.13 -14.51 33.22
N SER A 389 16.19 -13.69 33.18
CA SER A 389 16.94 -13.28 34.38
C SER A 389 16.25 -12.17 35.18
N GLY A 390 15.23 -11.51 34.61
CA GLY A 390 14.56 -10.35 35.20
C GLY A 390 15.35 -9.05 35.13
N ALA A 391 16.41 -8.99 34.32
CA ALA A 391 17.16 -7.76 34.07
C ALA A 391 16.32 -6.70 33.34
N ILE A 392 15.39 -7.15 32.49
CA ILE A 392 14.39 -6.32 31.83
C ILE A 392 13.00 -6.86 32.17
N ARG A 393 12.07 -5.96 32.51
CA ARG A 393 10.67 -6.29 32.77
C ARG A 393 9.81 -5.92 31.57
N LEU A 394 9.17 -6.92 30.96
CA LEU A 394 8.28 -6.74 29.82
C LEU A 394 6.82 -6.88 30.25
N ALA A 395 5.94 -6.11 29.60
CA ALA A 395 4.49 -6.29 29.72
C ALA A 395 3.80 -5.98 28.38
N ALA A 396 2.72 -6.68 28.08
CA ALA A 396 1.92 -6.45 26.89
C ALA A 396 1.08 -5.18 27.07
N PHE A 397 1.00 -4.39 26.01
CA PHE A 397 0.16 -3.19 25.99
C PHE A 397 -0.25 -2.83 24.56
N SER A 398 -1.53 -2.51 24.38
CA SER A 398 -2.09 -2.03 23.14
C SER A 398 -2.73 -0.65 23.34
N PRO A 399 -2.25 0.39 22.64
CA PRO A 399 -2.85 1.72 22.72
C PRO A 399 -4.29 1.76 22.16
N TYR A 400 -4.76 0.70 21.48
CA TYR A 400 -6.07 0.64 20.82
C TYR A 400 -7.16 -0.04 21.66
N ARG A 401 -6.85 -0.55 22.86
CA ARG A 401 -7.78 -1.37 23.65
C ARG A 401 -8.48 -0.62 24.79
N LYS A 402 -7.80 0.30 25.47
CA LYS A 402 -8.34 1.04 26.62
C LYS A 402 -8.45 2.52 26.27
N ASP A 403 -9.65 3.08 26.37
CA ASP A 403 -9.84 4.54 26.42
C ASP A 403 -9.14 5.07 27.70
N GLU A 404 -8.36 6.15 27.57
CA GLU A 404 -7.62 6.82 28.66
C GLU A 404 -6.60 5.94 29.42
N SER A 405 -5.58 5.44 28.72
CA SER A 405 -4.51 4.59 29.30
C SER A 405 -3.48 5.32 30.18
N HIS A 406 -3.72 6.55 30.63
CA HIS A 406 -2.73 7.37 31.35
C HIS A 406 -2.23 6.70 32.62
N ALA A 407 -3.12 6.16 33.45
CA ALA A 407 -2.74 5.48 34.69
C ALA A 407 -1.87 4.24 34.41
N THR A 408 -2.17 3.46 33.37
CA THR A 408 -1.37 2.30 32.94
C THR A 408 0.00 2.74 32.44
N LEU A 409 0.09 3.82 31.65
CA LEU A 409 1.36 4.35 31.14
C LEU A 409 2.23 4.98 32.24
N MET A 410 1.61 5.70 33.18
CA MET A 410 2.27 6.22 34.38
C MET A 410 2.79 5.08 35.25
N TYR A 411 2.00 4.01 35.42
CA TYR A 411 2.45 2.78 36.08
C TYR A 411 3.65 2.17 35.35
N ALA A 412 3.57 2.00 34.04
CA ALA A 412 4.64 1.40 33.24
C ALA A 412 5.95 2.19 33.34
N ARG A 413 5.88 3.52 33.29
CA ARG A 413 7.02 4.43 33.50
C ARG A 413 7.62 4.25 34.90
N ALA A 414 6.80 4.34 35.94
CA ALA A 414 7.26 4.23 37.33
C ALA A 414 7.82 2.83 37.68
N ALA A 415 7.27 1.77 37.08
CA ALA A 415 7.73 0.40 37.25
C ALA A 415 8.95 0.04 36.40
N GLY A 416 9.39 0.92 35.49
CA GLY A 416 10.50 0.68 34.56
C GLY A 416 10.21 -0.43 33.56
N LEU A 417 8.96 -0.53 33.07
CA LEU A 417 8.55 -1.55 32.12
C LEU A 417 8.90 -1.17 30.69
N THR A 418 9.29 -2.17 29.91
CA THR A 418 9.25 -2.08 28.45
C THR A 418 7.96 -2.71 27.95
N LEU A 419 7.14 -1.90 27.27
CA LEU A 419 5.86 -2.29 26.72
C LEU A 419 6.08 -3.06 25.42
N VAL A 420 5.36 -4.16 25.25
CA VAL A 420 5.43 -5.03 24.07
C VAL A 420 4.10 -4.98 23.33
N HIS A 421 4.16 -4.61 22.06
CA HIS A 421 3.02 -4.53 21.17
C HIS A 421 2.84 -5.86 20.44
N THR A 422 2.02 -6.74 20.98
CA THR A 422 1.86 -8.13 20.50
C THR A 422 1.37 -8.23 19.05
N TYR A 423 0.64 -7.23 18.55
CA TYR A 423 0.22 -7.13 17.14
C TYR A 423 1.37 -6.85 16.16
N LEU A 424 2.56 -6.56 16.67
CA LEU A 424 3.81 -6.39 15.91
C LEU A 424 4.72 -7.62 16.01
N LEU A 425 4.25 -8.71 16.63
CA LEU A 425 4.98 -9.97 16.72
C LEU A 425 4.24 -11.06 15.95
N GLY A 426 4.94 -12.17 15.67
CA GLY A 426 4.27 -13.36 15.18
C GLY A 426 3.39 -14.00 16.27
N PRO A 427 2.39 -14.79 15.86
CA PRO A 427 1.34 -15.28 16.76
C PRO A 427 1.87 -16.18 17.88
N GLU A 428 2.97 -16.90 17.65
CA GLU A 428 3.54 -17.86 18.59
C GLU A 428 4.88 -17.38 19.18
N HIS A 429 5.16 -16.08 19.10
CA HIS A 429 6.43 -15.51 19.54
C HIS A 429 6.73 -15.84 21.00
N TRP A 430 7.91 -16.37 21.29
CA TRP A 430 8.26 -16.95 22.59
C TRP A 430 7.97 -16.01 23.78
N VAL A 431 8.09 -14.70 23.57
CA VAL A 431 7.87 -13.67 24.60
C VAL A 431 6.41 -13.61 25.05
N THR A 432 5.44 -13.93 24.20
CA THR A 432 4.01 -13.76 24.50
C THR A 432 3.50 -14.76 25.54
N ARG A 433 4.16 -15.91 25.71
CA ARG A 433 3.69 -17.00 26.59
C ARG A 433 3.66 -16.65 28.07
N ASN A 434 4.57 -15.79 28.52
CA ASN A 434 4.72 -15.41 29.94
C ASN A 434 4.55 -13.90 30.15
N LEU A 435 4.04 -13.20 29.14
CA LEU A 435 3.87 -11.77 29.19
C LEU A 435 2.60 -11.44 29.98
N ARG A 436 2.73 -10.58 30.99
CA ARG A 436 1.56 -9.98 31.64
C ARG A 436 0.88 -9.03 30.67
N ASP A 437 -0.44 -9.09 30.57
CA ASP A 437 -1.21 -8.20 29.71
C ASP A 437 -1.79 -7.04 30.53
N LEU A 438 -1.26 -5.83 30.32
CA LEU A 438 -1.74 -4.66 31.05
C LEU A 438 -3.14 -4.21 30.59
N ASP A 439 -3.59 -4.62 29.41
CA ASP A 439 -4.93 -4.31 28.94
C ASP A 439 -5.99 -5.19 29.60
N GLU A 440 -5.62 -6.38 30.09
CA GLU A 440 -6.55 -7.31 30.74
C GLU A 440 -6.54 -7.21 32.28
N GLU A 441 -5.44 -6.71 32.85
CA GLU A 441 -5.33 -6.53 34.29
C GLU A 441 -6.16 -5.35 34.80
N ASP A 442 -6.68 -5.52 36.02
CA ASP A 442 -7.36 -4.47 36.77
C ASP A 442 -6.34 -3.38 37.19
N ILE A 443 -6.79 -2.13 37.07
CA ILE A 443 -6.06 -0.96 37.53
C ILE A 443 -6.85 -0.26 38.62
N GLU A 444 -6.16 0.11 39.71
CA GLU A 444 -6.73 0.87 40.81
C GLU A 444 -5.76 1.99 41.17
N VAL A 445 -6.26 3.23 41.18
CA VAL A 445 -5.50 4.41 41.54
C VAL A 445 -6.00 4.95 42.88
N VAL A 446 -5.12 5.06 43.85
CA VAL A 446 -5.45 5.51 45.21
C VAL A 446 -4.67 6.77 45.57
N ALA A 447 -5.38 7.84 45.89
CA ALA A 447 -4.81 9.04 46.50
C ALA A 447 -4.58 8.81 48.00
N VAL A 448 -3.33 8.73 48.43
CA VAL A 448 -2.96 8.50 49.83
C VAL A 448 -2.77 9.83 50.56
N GLY A 449 -3.35 9.94 51.76
CA GLY A 449 -3.31 11.17 52.53
C GLY A 449 -4.05 12.32 51.83
N PRO A 450 -5.37 12.17 51.58
CA PRO A 450 -6.14 13.18 50.84
C PRO A 450 -6.09 14.53 51.59
N GLY A 451 -5.87 15.59 50.81
CA GLY A 451 -5.77 16.97 51.26
C GLY A 451 -6.95 17.82 50.80
N ALA A 452 -6.69 19.11 50.57
CA ALA A 452 -7.70 20.02 50.04
C ALA A 452 -8.12 19.61 48.61
N GLU A 453 -9.39 19.82 48.29
CA GLU A 453 -9.96 19.65 46.97
C GLU A 453 -10.63 20.94 46.51
N GLU A 454 -10.54 21.24 45.23
CA GLU A 454 -11.18 22.41 44.61
C GLU A 454 -11.40 22.15 43.12
N ARG A 455 -12.41 22.78 42.52
CA ARG A 455 -12.64 22.65 41.08
C ARG A 455 -11.78 23.62 40.29
N LEU A 456 -11.10 23.12 39.26
CA LEU A 456 -10.41 23.94 38.27
C LEU A 456 -11.38 24.33 37.17
N ASP A 457 -11.48 25.62 36.89
CA ASP A 457 -12.24 26.18 35.77
C ASP A 457 -11.27 26.76 34.73
N GLY A 458 -10.92 25.91 33.76
CA GLY A 458 -9.99 26.20 32.68
C GLY A 458 -10.66 26.82 31.46
N ILE A 459 -9.93 26.88 30.36
CA ILE A 459 -10.43 27.24 29.04
C ILE A 459 -11.02 25.99 28.38
N PHE A 460 -10.29 24.87 28.41
CA PHE A 460 -10.71 23.60 27.80
C PHE A 460 -11.05 22.51 28.82
N ILE A 461 -10.78 22.74 30.11
CA ILE A 461 -10.91 21.73 31.17
C ILE A 461 -11.79 22.24 32.30
N CYS A 462 -12.55 21.33 32.93
CA CYS A 462 -13.38 21.65 34.09
C CYS A 462 -13.41 20.45 35.05
N GLU A 463 -12.30 20.21 35.74
CA GLU A 463 -12.10 18.98 36.54
C GLU A 463 -11.92 19.25 38.02
N GLN A 464 -12.17 18.23 38.85
CA GLN A 464 -11.84 18.27 40.27
C GLN A 464 -10.33 18.13 40.47
N VAL A 465 -9.72 19.00 41.28
CA VAL A 465 -8.31 18.89 41.69
C VAL A 465 -8.26 18.43 43.14
N LYS A 466 -7.59 17.31 43.40
CA LYS A 466 -7.47 16.71 44.74
C LYS A 466 -6.01 16.62 45.15
N LEU A 467 -5.63 17.35 46.21
CA LEU A 467 -4.30 17.20 46.79
C LEU A 467 -4.19 15.86 47.52
N CYS A 468 -3.01 15.27 47.48
CA CYS A 468 -2.67 14.09 48.28
C CYS A 468 -1.18 14.11 48.67
N GLU A 469 -0.78 13.25 49.60
CA GLU A 469 0.64 13.06 49.90
C GLU A 469 1.35 12.38 48.72
N ARG A 470 0.73 11.34 48.17
CA ARG A 470 1.22 10.54 47.05
C ARG A 470 0.09 9.76 46.38
N ILE A 471 0.33 9.29 45.17
CA ILE A 471 -0.57 8.40 44.43
C ILE A 471 0.01 6.99 44.47
N GLU A 472 -0.82 5.99 44.77
CA GLU A 472 -0.48 4.58 44.62
C GLU A 472 -1.27 4.01 43.45
N ILE A 473 -0.56 3.57 42.40
CA ILE A 473 -1.18 2.88 41.26
C ILE A 473 -0.94 1.39 41.43
N ARG A 474 -2.02 0.63 41.56
CA ARG A 474 -2.02 -0.82 41.60
C ARG A 474 -2.41 -1.36 40.23
N HIS A 475 -1.57 -2.24 39.69
CA HIS A 475 -1.81 -2.93 38.44
C HIS A 475 -1.65 -4.43 38.68
N GLY A 476 -2.76 -5.16 38.69
CA GLY A 476 -2.78 -6.54 39.19
C GLY A 476 -2.26 -6.63 40.62
N SER A 477 -1.17 -7.38 40.85
CA SER A 477 -0.55 -7.54 42.17
C SER A 477 0.49 -6.48 42.51
N ASP A 478 0.95 -5.71 41.54
CA ASP A 478 2.06 -4.78 41.70
C ASP A 478 1.54 -3.38 42.07
N VAL A 479 2.31 -2.67 42.90
CA VAL A 479 1.99 -1.29 43.30
C VAL A 479 3.22 -0.43 43.05
N VAL A 480 3.00 0.74 42.43
CA VAL A 480 4.00 1.81 42.34
C VAL A 480 3.50 3.04 43.06
N THR A 481 4.44 3.82 43.59
CA THR A 481 4.18 5.07 44.28
C THR A 481 4.66 6.23 43.41
N ILE A 482 3.78 7.21 43.16
CA ILE A 482 4.10 8.45 42.45
C ILE A 482 3.95 9.61 43.42
N SER A 483 4.99 10.43 43.55
CA SER A 483 5.04 11.53 44.52
C SER A 483 5.20 12.92 43.90
N ASP A 484 5.52 12.98 42.62
CA ASP A 484 6.02 14.13 41.90
C ASP A 484 5.30 14.41 40.58
N ASP A 485 4.56 13.46 40.03
CA ASP A 485 3.70 13.67 38.88
C ASP A 485 2.22 13.60 39.28
N ALA A 486 1.43 14.58 38.83
CA ALA A 486 -0.02 14.50 38.92
C ALA A 486 -0.58 13.49 37.91
N LEU A 487 -1.81 13.02 38.14
CA LEU A 487 -2.49 12.06 37.27
C LEU A 487 -3.97 12.43 37.15
N PHE A 488 -4.47 12.49 35.93
CA PHE A 488 -5.90 12.52 35.68
C PHE A 488 -6.47 11.10 35.68
N HIS A 489 -7.42 10.84 36.57
CA HIS A 489 -8.10 9.56 36.70
C HIS A 489 -9.47 9.74 37.35
N ASP A 490 -10.48 9.01 36.87
CA ASP A 490 -11.87 9.07 37.37
C ASP A 490 -12.39 10.51 37.54
N GLU A 491 -12.30 11.32 36.47
CA GLU A 491 -12.78 12.72 36.41
C GLU A 491 -12.15 13.64 37.48
N ALA A 492 -10.94 13.31 37.94
CA ALA A 492 -10.19 14.12 38.88
C ALA A 492 -8.69 14.17 38.57
N ILE A 493 -8.09 15.34 38.73
CA ILE A 493 -6.65 15.54 38.74
C ILE A 493 -6.14 15.31 40.16
N LEU A 494 -5.48 14.17 40.36
CA LEU A 494 -4.81 13.83 41.61
C LEU A 494 -3.42 14.49 41.64
N VAL A 495 -3.12 15.28 42.66
CA VAL A 495 -1.89 16.07 42.75
C VAL A 495 -1.10 15.69 44.00
N PRO A 496 0.02 14.94 43.89
CA PRO A 496 0.82 14.55 45.04
C PRO A 496 1.66 15.72 45.58
N ALA A 497 2.22 15.58 46.79
CA ALA A 497 2.87 16.68 47.50
C ALA A 497 4.11 17.24 46.78
N GLY A 498 4.85 16.39 46.07
CA GLY A 498 6.04 16.77 45.31
C GLY A 498 5.75 17.34 43.93
N CYS A 499 4.50 17.28 43.45
CA CYS A 499 4.16 17.73 42.10
C CYS A 499 4.37 19.23 41.92
N THR A 500 4.97 19.61 40.80
CA THR A 500 5.19 21.01 40.41
C THR A 500 4.75 21.20 38.96
N GLY A 501 4.16 22.35 38.63
CA GLY A 501 3.70 22.63 37.28
C GLY A 501 2.27 22.19 37.03
N GLY A 502 1.87 22.24 35.75
CA GLY A 502 0.49 22.09 35.32
C GLY A 502 0.27 21.04 34.24
N ASP A 503 1.23 20.16 33.96
CA ASP A 503 1.16 19.25 32.81
C ASP A 503 -0.02 18.27 32.84
N ALA A 504 -0.60 18.00 34.01
CA ALA A 504 -1.77 17.13 34.11
C ALA A 504 -2.99 17.58 33.30
N VAL A 505 -3.09 18.88 32.97
CA VAL A 505 -4.14 19.37 32.06
C VAL A 505 -4.07 18.72 30.68
N LYS A 506 -2.88 18.27 30.25
CA LYS A 506 -2.65 17.61 28.96
C LYS A 506 -3.14 16.15 28.92
N GLN A 507 -3.45 15.55 30.07
CA GLN A 507 -4.15 14.26 30.14
C GLN A 507 -5.67 14.43 30.03
N VAL A 508 -6.19 15.59 30.43
CA VAL A 508 -7.62 15.91 30.40
C VAL A 508 -8.10 16.28 28.99
N SER A 509 -7.32 17.08 28.27
CA SER A 509 -7.72 17.60 26.96
C SER A 509 -6.61 17.49 25.92
N ALA A 510 -7.01 17.20 24.68
CA ALA A 510 -6.14 17.24 23.52
C ALA A 510 -5.79 18.69 23.08
N TYR A 511 -6.55 19.69 23.56
CA TYR A 511 -6.47 21.10 23.13
C TYR A 511 -6.62 21.30 21.60
N THR A 512 -7.32 20.39 20.94
CA THR A 512 -7.62 20.50 19.50
C THR A 512 -8.89 21.32 19.28
N GLY A 513 -8.76 22.46 18.59
CA GLY A 513 -9.88 23.36 18.27
C GLY A 513 -10.66 22.97 17.00
N GLU A 514 -11.58 23.83 16.55
CA GLU A 514 -12.47 23.61 15.38
C GLU A 514 -11.75 23.35 14.03
N TYR A 515 -10.44 23.60 13.96
CA TYR A 515 -9.63 23.45 12.74
C TYR A 515 -8.60 22.30 12.82
N ASP A 516 -8.75 21.36 13.77
CA ASP A 516 -7.75 20.30 14.02
C ASP A 516 -6.34 20.87 14.27
N HIS A 517 -6.28 22.00 14.97
CA HIS A 517 -5.04 22.63 15.39
C HIS A 517 -4.96 22.67 16.90
N PHE A 518 -3.78 22.34 17.41
CA PHE A 518 -3.45 22.44 18.83
C PHE A 518 -3.41 23.91 19.25
N ASP A 519 -4.18 24.27 20.29
CA ASP A 519 -4.18 25.62 20.88
C ASP A 519 -3.15 25.72 22.01
N ASP A 520 -1.91 26.01 21.63
CA ASP A 520 -0.79 26.22 22.55
C ASP A 520 -1.12 27.27 23.63
N THR A 521 -1.85 28.33 23.25
CA THR A 521 -2.14 29.45 24.17
C THR A 521 -3.13 29.03 25.25
N ALA A 522 -4.16 28.28 24.87
CA ALA A 522 -5.12 27.74 25.83
C ALA A 522 -4.49 26.71 26.76
N CYS A 523 -3.66 25.80 26.21
CA CYS A 523 -2.92 24.82 27.01
C CYS A 523 -2.01 25.51 28.05
N ASP A 524 -1.19 26.48 27.62
CA ASP A 524 -0.28 27.20 28.51
C ASP A 524 -1.01 28.00 29.60
N GLU A 525 -2.20 28.54 29.31
CA GLU A 525 -3.01 29.22 30.33
C GLU A 525 -3.62 28.23 31.32
N ASP A 526 -4.16 27.10 30.88
CA ASP A 526 -4.73 26.09 31.77
C ASP A 526 -3.66 25.43 32.65
N MET A 527 -2.47 25.17 32.10
CA MET A 527 -1.30 24.74 32.90
C MET A 527 -0.97 25.75 34.00
N ARG A 528 -0.94 27.05 33.68
CA ARG A 528 -0.70 28.12 34.66
C ARG A 528 -1.81 28.21 35.69
N ARG A 529 -3.08 28.06 35.30
CA ARG A 529 -4.21 28.04 36.23
C ARG A 529 -4.13 26.88 37.21
N LEU A 530 -3.80 25.68 36.72
CA LEU A 530 -3.61 24.51 37.58
C LEU A 530 -2.46 24.73 38.57
N ASP A 531 -1.28 25.19 38.11
CA ASP A 531 -0.14 25.46 39.00
C ASP A 531 -0.49 26.49 40.10
N ARG A 532 -1.17 27.59 39.74
CA ARG A 532 -1.65 28.59 40.71
C ARG A 532 -2.64 28.03 41.72
N LEU A 533 -3.60 27.23 41.26
CA LEU A 533 -4.60 26.60 42.13
C LEU A 533 -3.93 25.65 43.12
N VAL A 534 -3.05 24.76 42.65
CA VAL A 534 -2.33 23.81 43.50
C VAL A 534 -1.49 24.52 44.56
N ARG A 535 -0.77 25.59 44.20
CA ARG A 535 0.00 26.39 45.17
C ARG A 535 -0.88 27.03 46.23
N THR A 536 -2.04 27.56 45.82
CA THR A 536 -3.03 28.17 46.71
C THR A 536 -3.58 27.14 47.70
N LEU A 537 -3.94 25.95 47.23
CA LEU A 537 -4.46 24.86 48.06
C LEU A 537 -3.42 24.31 49.05
N ARG A 538 -2.13 24.40 48.73
CA ARG A 538 -1.03 24.02 49.62
C ARG A 538 -0.73 25.05 50.71
N CYS A 539 -1.32 26.25 50.65
CA CYS A 539 -1.09 27.28 51.66
C CYS A 539 -1.89 26.98 52.93
N PRO A 540 -1.24 26.81 54.11
CA PRO A 540 -1.92 26.43 55.34
C PRO A 540 -2.70 27.58 56.00
N ASP A 541 -2.42 28.83 55.59
CA ASP A 541 -3.00 30.03 56.19
C ASP A 541 -3.07 31.21 55.19
N PRO A 542 -3.94 32.22 55.43
CA PRO A 542 -4.10 33.36 54.53
C PRO A 542 -2.83 34.20 54.29
N ALA A 543 -1.92 34.29 55.26
CA ALA A 543 -0.68 35.04 55.07
C ALA A 543 0.29 34.29 54.15
N SER A 544 0.32 32.96 54.22
CA SER A 544 1.06 32.12 53.29
C SER A 544 0.47 32.17 51.88
N MET A 545 -0.86 32.21 51.75
CA MET A 545 -1.55 32.42 50.48
C MET A 545 -1.17 33.78 49.85
N LEU A 546 -1.28 34.87 50.62
CA LEU A 546 -0.89 36.20 50.13
C LEU A 546 0.60 36.24 49.74
N ARG A 547 1.47 35.60 50.51
CA ARG A 547 2.90 35.49 50.18
C ARG A 547 3.13 34.75 48.87
N CYS A 548 2.40 33.67 48.63
CA CYS A 548 2.46 32.91 47.38
C CYS A 548 2.03 33.78 46.19
N LEU A 549 0.90 34.48 46.29
CA LEU A 549 0.41 35.38 45.24
C LEU A 549 1.40 36.53 44.95
N LEU A 550 2.04 37.08 45.99
CA LEU A 550 3.04 38.14 45.83
C LEU A 550 4.30 37.66 45.09
N GLN A 551 4.65 36.37 45.15
CA GLN A 551 5.80 35.82 44.44
C GLN A 551 5.60 35.71 42.92
N GLU A 552 4.34 35.72 42.44
CA GLU A 552 4.02 35.69 41.00
C GLU A 552 4.15 37.06 40.34
N LEU A 553 4.05 38.13 41.14
CA LEU A 553 4.22 39.48 40.66
C LEU A 553 5.70 39.78 40.44
N PRO A 554 6.09 40.51 39.38
CA PRO A 554 7.46 40.94 39.13
C PRO A 554 7.85 42.09 40.08
N LEU A 555 7.65 41.92 41.39
CA LEU A 555 7.90 42.95 42.41
C LEU A 555 9.36 43.41 42.41
N ASN A 556 10.28 42.56 41.95
CA ASN A 556 11.70 42.86 41.79
C ASN A 556 11.99 43.92 40.73
N ASP A 557 11.07 44.18 39.80
CA ASP A 557 11.23 45.22 38.78
C ASP A 557 10.82 46.61 39.31
N HIS A 558 10.26 46.66 40.52
CA HIS A 558 9.70 47.86 41.13
C HIS A 558 10.50 48.27 42.36
N ALA A 559 11.65 48.91 42.14
CA ALA A 559 12.57 49.35 43.20
C ALA A 559 11.93 50.22 44.30
N ALA A 560 10.81 50.89 44.00
CA ALA A 560 10.05 51.68 44.97
C ALA A 560 9.45 50.83 46.12
N LEU A 561 9.27 49.52 45.92
CA LEU A 561 8.70 48.59 46.89
C LEU A 561 9.77 47.99 47.82
N PHE A 562 11.06 48.15 47.52
CA PHE A 562 12.14 47.48 48.26
C PHE A 562 12.23 47.97 49.71
N GLY A 563 12.29 47.00 50.64
CA GLY A 563 12.39 47.27 52.08
C GLY A 563 11.15 47.92 52.71
N ARG A 564 10.05 48.05 51.97
CA ARG A 564 8.80 48.62 52.45
C ARG A 564 7.92 47.54 53.09
N THR A 565 7.25 47.90 54.19
CA THR A 565 6.28 47.02 54.85
C THR A 565 4.88 47.56 54.58
N PHE A 566 3.98 46.69 54.17
CA PHE A 566 2.59 47.05 53.88
C PHE A 566 1.65 46.29 54.80
N ARG A 567 0.58 46.95 55.24
CA ARG A 567 -0.59 46.32 55.85
C ARG A 567 -1.63 46.16 54.75
N VAL A 568 -2.00 44.92 54.46
CA VAL A 568 -3.00 44.59 53.45
C VAL A 568 -4.28 44.16 54.16
N ALA A 569 -5.40 44.80 53.81
CA ALA A 569 -6.74 44.33 54.17
C ALA A 569 -7.45 43.93 52.87
N LEU A 570 -8.03 42.73 52.83
CA LEU A 570 -8.78 42.23 51.68
C LEU A 570 -10.27 42.17 52.03
N GLY A 571 -11.13 42.70 51.16
CA GLY A 571 -12.59 42.59 51.27
C GLY A 571 -13.19 41.60 50.28
N ALA A 572 -14.51 41.59 50.14
CA ALA A 572 -15.22 40.64 49.26
C ALA A 572 -15.12 41.02 47.77
N SER A 573 -14.63 42.22 47.46
CA SER A 573 -14.37 42.72 46.12
C SER A 573 -13.01 43.41 46.06
N ALA A 574 -12.44 43.53 44.85
CA ALA A 574 -11.14 44.18 44.64
C ALA A 574 -11.14 45.65 45.12
N ASP A 575 -12.28 46.33 45.04
CA ASP A 575 -12.45 47.72 45.46
C ASP A 575 -12.45 47.89 47.00
N GLU A 576 -12.65 46.80 47.75
CA GLU A 576 -12.61 46.78 49.21
C GLU A 576 -11.21 46.43 49.75
N ALA A 577 -10.26 46.09 48.87
CA ALA A 577 -8.89 45.84 49.28
C ALA A 577 -8.16 47.16 49.56
N SER A 578 -7.49 47.27 50.70
CA SER A 578 -6.62 48.40 51.04
C SER A 578 -5.18 47.95 51.28
N VAL A 579 -4.24 48.78 50.85
CA VAL A 579 -2.80 48.58 51.05
C VAL A 579 -2.22 49.83 51.67
N ASP A 580 -1.95 49.77 52.97
CA ASP A 580 -1.38 50.88 53.73
C ASP A 580 0.12 50.67 53.92
N LEU A 581 0.93 51.66 53.55
CA LEU A 581 2.35 51.63 53.87
C LEU A 581 2.54 51.79 55.38
N VAL A 582 3.15 50.81 56.03
CA VAL A 582 3.51 50.89 57.44
C VAL A 582 4.79 51.71 57.53
N SER A 583 4.66 52.91 58.09
CA SER A 583 5.75 53.89 58.29
C SER A 583 6.80 53.42 59.28
#